data_AF-A0A163RST5-F1
#
_entry.id   AF-A0A163RST5-F1
#
_cell.length_a   1.000
_cell.length_b   1.000
_cell.length_c   1.000
_cell.angle_alpha   90.00
_cell.angle_beta   90.00
_cell.angle_gamma   90.00
#
_symmetry.space_group_name_H-M   'P 1'
#
loop_
_entity.id
_entity.type
_entity.pdbx_description
1 polymer ?
#
loop_
_entity_poly.entity_id
_entity_poly.type
_entity_poly.pdbx_seq_one_letter_code
_entity_poly.pdbx_strand_id
1 'polypeptide(L)'
;MGFDNAGNLNAGWNNYVNANVGTGNVGQFNIGYENDGTANVGVWNVGERNIGFVNIGQGLVGFANPQNGDVGVTSVLERLGSGGVVLT
;
A
#
# COMPACT_ATOMS: atom_id res chain seq x y z
N MET A 1 -2.15 20.57 -6.57
CA MET A 1 -1.45 20.77 -7.86
C MET A 1 0.05 20.74 -7.60
N GLY A 2 0.84 20.03 -8.42
CA GLY A 2 2.32 19.95 -8.28
C GLY A 2 3.00 19.59 -9.61
N PHE A 3 4.27 19.18 -9.59
CA PHE A 3 5.12 19.08 -10.79
C PHE A 3 5.16 17.66 -11.40
N ASP A 4 5.42 17.57 -12.71
CA ASP A 4 5.64 16.32 -13.43
C ASP A 4 4.55 15.25 -13.27
N ASN A 5 3.30 15.69 -13.14
CA ASN A 5 2.17 14.78 -13.08
C ASN A 5 1.60 14.51 -14.48
N ALA A 6 1.33 13.25 -14.79
CA ALA A 6 0.66 12.84 -16.02
C ALA A 6 -0.79 12.39 -15.73
N GLY A 7 -1.75 13.04 -16.39
CA GLY A 7 -3.19 12.81 -16.28
C GLY A 7 -3.89 13.76 -15.28
N ASN A 8 -5.05 13.37 -14.75
CA ASN A 8 -5.98 14.31 -14.09
C ASN A 8 -5.97 14.20 -12.57
N LEU A 9 -6.24 15.32 -11.89
CA LEU A 9 -6.48 15.40 -10.43
C LEU A 9 -5.32 14.87 -9.55
N ASN A 10 -4.11 14.82 -10.10
CA ASN A 10 -2.92 14.48 -9.32
C ASN A 10 -2.44 15.67 -8.48
N ALA A 11 -1.99 15.40 -7.25
CA ALA A 11 -1.41 16.39 -6.36
C ALA A 11 -0.06 15.92 -5.79
N GLY A 12 0.99 16.71 -5.96
CA GLY A 12 2.36 16.37 -5.56
C GLY A 12 3.27 16.22 -6.78
N TRP A 13 4.15 15.21 -6.79
CA TRP A 13 5.20 15.07 -7.80
C TRP A 13 5.19 13.72 -8.51
N ASN A 14 5.47 13.68 -9.81
CA ASN A 14 5.69 12.42 -10.55
C ASN A 14 4.57 11.38 -10.42
N ASN A 15 3.30 11.81 -10.39
CA ASN A 15 2.18 10.86 -10.36
C ASN A 15 1.63 10.62 -11.78
N TYR A 16 1.30 9.37 -12.09
CA TYR A 16 0.86 8.93 -13.41
C TYR A 16 -0.55 8.34 -13.37
N VAL A 17 -1.31 8.55 -14.45
CA VAL A 17 -2.73 8.19 -14.61
C VAL A 17 -3.66 9.17 -13.91
N ASN A 18 -4.33 8.89 -12.78
CA ASN A 18 -5.32 9.85 -12.25
C ASN A 18 -5.50 9.81 -10.73
N ALA A 19 -5.83 10.97 -10.16
CA ALA A 19 -6.32 11.12 -8.78
C ALA A 19 -5.36 10.59 -7.70
N ASN A 20 -4.06 10.70 -7.91
CA ASN A 20 -3.06 10.34 -6.92
C ASN A 20 -2.62 11.55 -6.09
N VAL A 21 -2.31 11.31 -4.81
CA VAL A 21 -1.79 12.34 -3.90
C VAL A 21 -0.46 11.89 -3.31
N GLY A 22 0.60 12.66 -3.51
CA GLY A 22 1.93 12.38 -3.00
C GLY A 22 2.97 12.33 -4.11
N THR A 23 3.88 11.36 -4.05
CA THR A 23 5.05 11.33 -4.95
C THR A 23 5.19 9.98 -5.64
N GLY A 24 5.43 9.98 -6.96
CA GLY A 24 5.87 8.79 -7.67
C GLY A 24 4.80 7.69 -7.83
N ASN A 25 3.52 7.99 -7.60
CA ASN A 25 2.48 6.96 -7.70
C ASN A 25 2.13 6.67 -9.17
N VAL A 26 1.96 5.40 -9.51
CA VAL A 26 1.54 4.93 -10.83
C VAL A 26 0.17 4.26 -10.70
N GLY A 27 -0.80 4.70 -11.51
CA GLY A 27 -2.15 4.16 -11.49
C GLY A 27 -3.16 5.14 -10.87
N GLN A 28 -4.14 4.65 -10.12
CA GLN A 28 -5.30 5.47 -9.76
C GLN A 28 -5.56 5.53 -8.26
N PHE A 29 -5.95 6.70 -7.76
CA PHE A 29 -6.42 6.88 -6.38
C PHE A 29 -5.41 6.51 -5.29
N ASN A 30 -4.11 6.54 -5.58
CA ASN A 30 -3.09 6.24 -4.58
C ASN A 30 -2.76 7.46 -3.73
N ILE A 31 -2.51 7.25 -2.44
CA ILE A 31 -2.09 8.29 -1.49
C ILE A 31 -0.77 7.87 -0.85
N GLY A 32 0.27 8.67 -1.03
CA GLY A 32 1.58 8.46 -0.43
C GLY A 32 2.71 8.41 -1.46
N TYR A 33 3.62 7.45 -1.32
CA TYR A 33 4.88 7.43 -2.05
C TYR A 33 5.07 6.14 -2.83
N GLU A 34 5.28 6.27 -4.14
CA GLU A 34 5.74 5.19 -5.01
C GLU A 34 4.84 3.93 -4.93
N ASN A 35 3.53 4.12 -4.89
CA ASN A 35 2.57 3.02 -5.02
C ASN A 35 2.30 2.73 -6.50
N ASP A 36 2.14 1.46 -6.85
CA ASP A 36 1.77 1.00 -8.19
C ASP A 36 0.43 0.24 -8.15
N GLY A 37 -0.55 0.72 -8.91
CA GLY A 37 -1.87 0.12 -9.02
C GLY A 37 -2.98 1.06 -8.56
N THR A 38 -3.96 0.53 -7.81
CA THR A 38 -5.22 1.25 -7.55
C THR A 38 -5.57 1.34 -6.06
N ALA A 39 -5.89 2.54 -5.60
CA ALA A 39 -6.42 2.80 -4.26
C ALA A 39 -5.50 2.35 -3.12
N ASN A 40 -4.18 2.44 -3.29
CA ASN A 40 -3.23 2.14 -2.21
C ASN A 40 -2.95 3.38 -1.35
N VAL A 41 -2.75 3.17 -0.04
CA VAL A 41 -2.41 4.24 0.91
C VAL A 41 -1.13 3.87 1.65
N GLY A 42 -0.07 4.66 1.47
CA GLY A 42 1.21 4.49 2.15
C GLY A 42 2.38 4.48 1.18
N VAL A 43 3.31 3.55 1.35
CA VAL A 43 4.59 3.54 0.62
C VAL A 43 4.85 2.20 -0.04
N TRP A 44 5.26 2.20 -1.31
CA TRP A 44 5.71 1.00 -2.03
C TRP A 44 4.69 -0.14 -2.05
N ASN A 45 3.40 0.17 -2.10
CA ASN A 45 2.39 -0.85 -2.29
C ASN A 45 2.17 -1.13 -3.77
N VAL A 46 2.09 -2.40 -4.13
CA VAL A 46 1.83 -2.86 -5.50
C VAL A 46 0.52 -3.64 -5.50
N GLY A 47 -0.40 -3.30 -6.41
CA GLY A 47 -1.69 -3.94 -6.55
C GLY A 47 -2.85 -3.04 -6.13
N GLU A 48 -3.80 -3.55 -5.35
CA GLU A 48 -5.05 -2.83 -5.09
C GLU A 48 -5.42 -2.73 -3.61
N ARG A 49 -5.88 -1.55 -3.19
CA ARG A 49 -6.52 -1.35 -1.87
C ARG A 49 -5.62 -1.76 -0.69
N ASN A 50 -4.30 -1.60 -0.82
CA ASN A 50 -3.37 -1.89 0.27
C ASN A 50 -3.16 -0.64 1.14
N ILE A 51 -2.97 -0.83 2.44
CA ILE A 51 -2.70 0.24 3.39
C ILE A 51 -1.44 -0.08 4.20
N GLY A 52 -0.43 0.77 4.11
CA GLY A 52 0.82 0.62 4.85
C GLY A 52 2.02 0.62 3.92
N PHE A 53 2.97 -0.27 4.16
CA PHE A 53 4.29 -0.21 3.54
C PHE A 53 4.66 -1.53 2.89
N VAL A 54 5.08 -1.51 1.64
CA VAL A 54 5.64 -2.70 0.94
C VAL A 54 4.66 -3.87 0.88
N ASN A 55 3.38 -3.61 0.62
CA ASN A 55 2.40 -4.68 0.41
C ASN A 55 2.29 -4.99 -1.09
N ILE A 56 2.32 -6.26 -1.47
CA ILE A 56 2.14 -6.70 -2.85
C ILE A 56 0.90 -7.58 -2.89
N GLY A 57 -0.18 -7.07 -3.46
CA GLY A 57 -1.41 -7.83 -3.63
C GLY A 57 -2.66 -6.99 -3.50
N GLN A 58 -3.69 -7.54 -2.84
CA GLN A 58 -4.99 -6.91 -2.76
C GLN A 58 -5.51 -6.89 -1.31
N GLY A 59 -5.92 -5.72 -0.82
CA GLY A 59 -6.58 -5.57 0.48
C GLY A 59 -5.68 -5.83 1.70
N LEU A 60 -4.37 -5.67 1.56
CA LEU A 60 -3.41 -5.93 2.64
C LEU A 60 -3.23 -4.69 3.50
N VAL A 61 -3.14 -4.89 4.82
CA VAL A 61 -2.87 -3.80 5.76
C VAL A 61 -1.64 -4.14 6.60
N GLY A 62 -0.70 -3.21 6.71
CA GLY A 62 0.52 -3.36 7.51
C GLY A 62 1.79 -3.22 6.69
N PHE A 63 2.83 -3.94 7.08
CA PHE A 63 4.18 -3.81 6.54
C PHE A 63 4.64 -5.13 5.93
N ALA A 64 5.19 -5.06 4.71
CA ALA A 64 5.85 -6.17 4.03
C ALA A 64 4.97 -7.43 3.88
N ASN A 65 3.75 -7.29 3.35
CA ASN A 65 2.89 -8.42 3.00
C ASN A 65 3.00 -8.73 1.48
N PRO A 66 3.90 -9.59 1.01
CA PRO A 66 3.88 -10.08 -0.35
C PRO A 66 2.77 -11.12 -0.55
N GLN A 67 2.19 -11.19 -1.74
CA GLN A 67 1.18 -12.18 -2.12
C GLN A 67 1.78 -13.59 -2.06
N ASN A 68 1.70 -14.22 -0.89
CA ASN A 68 1.70 -15.66 -0.62
C ASN A 68 1.55 -15.91 0.89
N GLY A 69 0.38 -15.60 1.45
CA GLY A 69 -0.13 -16.23 2.67
C GLY A 69 0.66 -16.10 3.99
N ASP A 70 1.73 -15.31 4.10
CA ASP A 70 2.53 -15.27 5.34
C ASP A 70 3.19 -13.89 5.64
N VAL A 71 2.77 -13.31 6.76
CA VAL A 71 3.52 -12.52 7.76
C VAL A 71 4.12 -11.17 7.40
N GLY A 72 3.25 -10.17 7.23
CA GLY A 72 3.45 -8.88 7.91
C GLY A 72 3.18 -9.01 9.42
N VAL A 73 3.52 -7.97 10.20
CA VAL A 73 3.42 -7.94 11.68
C VAL A 73 2.03 -8.36 12.24
N THR A 74 0.99 -8.36 11.41
CA THR A 74 -0.34 -8.90 11.71
C THR A 74 -0.37 -10.43 11.91
N SER A 75 0.36 -11.26 11.14
CA SER A 75 0.32 -12.71 11.41
C SER A 75 1.11 -13.10 12.65
N VAL A 76 2.07 -12.27 13.09
CA VAL A 76 2.70 -12.49 14.40
C VAL A 76 1.71 -12.22 15.53
N LEU A 77 0.66 -11.42 15.35
CA LEU A 77 -0.40 -11.20 16.35
C LEU A 77 -1.61 -12.14 16.18
N GLU A 78 -2.01 -12.47 14.94
CA GLU A 78 -3.17 -13.32 14.66
C GLU A 78 -2.86 -14.82 14.65
N ARG A 79 -1.59 -15.24 14.48
CA ARG A 79 -1.18 -16.62 14.83
C ARG A 79 -1.21 -16.86 16.33
N LEU A 80 -1.28 -15.80 17.15
CA LEU A 80 -1.51 -15.89 18.59
C LEU A 80 -3.01 -15.98 18.93
N GLY A 81 -3.90 -15.81 17.93
CA GLY A 81 -5.35 -15.77 18.07
C GLY A 81 -6.12 -17.00 17.57
N SER A 82 -5.43 -18.08 17.19
CA SER A 82 -6.05 -19.42 17.07
C SER A 82 -5.12 -20.57 17.52
N GLY A 83 -3.95 -20.25 18.08
CA GLY A 83 -2.99 -21.29 18.47
C GLY A 83 -1.69 -20.87 19.15
N GLY A 84 -1.58 -19.69 19.78
CA GLY A 84 -0.48 -19.48 20.74
C GLY A 84 0.02 -18.05 20.93
N VAL A 85 -0.50 -17.35 21.93
CA VAL A 85 0.34 -16.81 23.01
C VAL A 85 -0.29 -17.26 24.31
N VAL A 86 0.37 -18.20 24.96
CA VAL A 86 0.35 -18.25 26.41
C VAL A 86 1.50 -17.36 26.84
N LEU A 87 1.18 -16.15 27.32
CA LEU A 87 2.12 -15.41 28.13
C LEU A 87 2.09 -16.08 29.51
N THR A 88 3.05 -16.96 29.74
CA THR A 88 3.45 -17.43 31.07
C THR A 88 4.85 -16.96 31.38
#